data_AF-A0A0G0UJM4-F1
#
_entry.id   AF-A0A0G0UJM4-F1
#
_cell.length_a   1.000
_cell.length_b   1.000
_cell.length_c   1.000
_cell.angle_alpha   90.00
_cell.angle_beta   90.00
_cell.angle_gamma   90.00
#
_symmetry.space_group_name_H-M   'P 1'
#
loop_
_entity.id
_entity.type
_entity.pdbx_description
1 polymer ?
#
loop_
_entity_poly.entity_id
_entity_poly.type
_entity_poly.pdbx_seq_one_letter_code
_entity_poly.pdbx_strand_id
1 'polypeptide(L)'
;MTRVKRGVVSHKKHNKLLSLTRGYRGTRSRLVKVAREAALHAGEYAFHGRKRKKRDFRRLWITRISEAVRQEGISYSKLIASLIKKNIRLDRKILSDLVLNDPQTFKKIVEEAKN
;
A
#
# COMPACT_ATOMS: atom_id res chain seq x y z
N MET A 1 54.59 -3.77 12.42
CA MET A 1 53.14 -3.60 12.15
C MET A 1 52.38 -4.70 12.87
N THR A 2 51.35 -4.41 13.67
CA THR A 2 50.65 -5.39 14.52
C THR A 2 49.47 -6.06 13.78
N ARG A 3 49.30 -7.38 13.96
CA ARG A 3 48.21 -8.15 13.32
C ARG A 3 46.89 -7.96 14.07
N VAL A 4 45.91 -7.30 13.46
CA VAL A 4 44.55 -7.16 14.01
C VAL A 4 43.67 -8.36 13.63
N LYS A 5 43.18 -9.11 14.64
CA LYS A 5 42.27 -10.26 14.44
C LYS A 5 40.80 -9.80 14.36
N ARG A 6 39.94 -10.56 13.65
CA ARG A 6 38.51 -10.23 13.44
C ARG A 6 37.62 -10.30 14.70
N GLY A 7 38.02 -11.05 15.73
CA GLY A 7 37.27 -11.19 16.99
C GLY A 7 35.77 -11.51 16.81
N VAL A 8 34.93 -10.85 17.60
CA VAL A 8 33.46 -11.07 17.64
C VAL A 8 32.66 -10.31 16.58
N VAL A 9 33.31 -9.45 15.79
CA VAL A 9 32.63 -8.55 14.85
C VAL A 9 31.83 -9.32 13.80
N SER A 10 32.36 -10.43 13.31
CA SER A 10 31.66 -11.28 12.33
C SER A 10 30.38 -11.90 12.92
N HIS A 11 30.46 -12.40 14.16
CA HIS A 11 29.33 -13.02 14.84
C HIS A 11 28.21 -12.00 15.09
N LYS A 12 28.56 -10.78 15.54
CA LYS A 12 27.59 -9.68 15.71
C LYS A 12 26.87 -9.33 14.39
N LYS A 13 27.60 -9.29 13.26
CA LYS A 13 27.01 -9.04 11.94
C LYS A 13 26.04 -10.16 11.52
N HIS A 14 26.37 -11.41 11.79
CA HIS A 14 25.49 -12.55 11.48
C HIS A 14 24.20 -12.51 12.32
N ASN A 15 24.31 -12.23 13.61
CA ASN A 15 23.14 -12.13 14.49
C ASN A 15 22.21 -10.97 14.09
N LYS A 16 22.76 -9.83 13.64
CA LYS A 16 21.96 -8.72 13.09
C LYS A 16 21.19 -9.13 11.83
N LEU A 17 21.79 -9.95 10.96
CA LEU A 17 21.11 -10.45 9.77
C LEU A 17 20.00 -11.45 10.15
N LEU A 18 20.29 -12.40 11.03
CA LEU A 18 19.32 -13.42 11.46
C LEU A 18 18.16 -12.82 12.27
N SER A 19 18.38 -11.71 12.98
CA SER A 19 17.28 -10.99 13.63
C SER A 19 16.33 -10.35 12.62
N LEU A 20 16.85 -9.83 11.49
CA LEU A 20 16.04 -9.27 10.41
C LEU A 20 15.26 -10.34 9.62
N THR A 21 15.84 -11.54 9.46
CA THR A 21 15.20 -12.65 8.73
C THR A 21 14.45 -13.62 9.64
N ARG A 22 14.20 -13.21 10.90
CA ARG A 22 13.41 -14.01 11.84
C ARG A 22 12.01 -14.23 11.27
N GLY A 23 11.56 -15.49 11.26
CA GLY A 23 10.27 -15.90 10.68
C GLY A 23 10.34 -16.30 9.21
N TYR A 24 11.48 -16.16 8.53
CA TYR A 24 11.61 -16.69 7.17
C TYR A 24 11.62 -18.22 7.18
N ARG A 25 10.98 -18.82 6.17
CA ARG A 25 10.80 -20.28 6.10
C ARG A 25 12.13 -21.01 5.90
N GLY A 26 12.35 -22.07 6.68
CA GLY A 26 13.45 -23.02 6.50
C GLY A 26 14.83 -22.39 6.69
N THR A 27 15.74 -22.63 5.74
CA THR A 27 17.15 -22.19 5.83
C THR A 27 17.33 -20.67 5.74
N ARG A 28 16.34 -19.93 5.23
CA ARG A 28 16.36 -18.46 5.09
C ARG A 28 16.41 -17.70 6.43
N SER A 29 16.05 -18.35 7.53
CA SER A 29 16.16 -17.79 8.89
C SER A 29 17.29 -18.40 9.72
N ARG A 30 18.07 -19.34 9.16
CA ARG A 30 19.12 -20.08 9.87
C ARG A 30 20.51 -19.91 9.26
N LEU A 31 20.64 -20.05 7.94
CA LEU A 31 21.93 -19.99 7.24
C LEU A 31 22.23 -18.57 6.79
N VAL A 32 23.39 -18.04 7.19
CA VAL A 32 23.79 -16.64 6.92
C VAL A 32 23.82 -16.28 5.44
N LYS A 33 24.32 -17.19 4.57
CA LYS A 33 24.39 -16.94 3.12
C LYS A 33 22.98 -16.78 2.52
N VAL A 34 22.13 -17.77 2.77
CA VAL A 34 20.74 -17.80 2.28
C VAL A 34 19.90 -16.67 2.89
N ALA A 35 20.10 -16.36 4.18
CA ALA A 35 19.44 -15.24 4.85
C ALA A 35 19.80 -13.90 4.22
N ARG A 36 21.05 -13.72 3.75
CA ARG A 36 21.49 -12.48 3.10
C ARG A 36 20.79 -12.29 1.77
N GLU A 37 20.73 -13.32 0.95
CA GLU A 37 20.00 -13.31 -0.34
C GLU A 37 18.52 -12.99 -0.12
N ALA A 38 17.89 -13.68 0.84
CA ALA A 38 16.48 -13.44 1.18
C ALA A 38 16.23 -12.01 1.66
N ALA A 39 17.11 -11.45 2.49
CA ALA A 39 16.98 -10.08 2.98
C ALA A 39 17.10 -9.04 1.86
N LEU A 40 17.98 -9.27 0.87
CA LEU A 40 18.12 -8.39 -0.29
C LEU A 40 16.85 -8.37 -1.14
N HIS A 41 16.31 -9.53 -1.50
CA HIS A 41 15.05 -9.63 -2.24
C HIS A 41 13.87 -9.02 -1.46
N ALA A 42 13.81 -9.25 -0.14
CA ALA A 42 12.78 -8.63 0.69
C ALA A 42 12.87 -7.10 0.69
N GLY A 43 14.08 -6.54 0.68
CA GLY A 43 14.30 -5.09 0.57
C GLY A 43 13.79 -4.51 -0.76
N GLU A 44 14.10 -5.18 -1.87
CA GLU A 44 13.61 -4.82 -3.21
C GLU A 44 12.08 -4.88 -3.27
N TYR A 45 11.49 -5.99 -2.80
CA TYR A 45 10.03 -6.15 -2.74
C TYR A 45 9.37 -5.11 -1.85
N ALA A 46 9.98 -4.73 -0.72
CA ALA A 46 9.46 -3.68 0.14
C ALA A 46 9.44 -2.32 -0.58
N PHE A 47 10.49 -1.99 -1.35
CA PHE A 47 10.54 -0.76 -2.14
C PHE A 47 9.44 -0.72 -3.21
N HIS A 48 9.30 -1.78 -4.01
CA HIS A 48 8.23 -1.88 -5.00
C HIS A 48 6.84 -1.93 -4.35
N GLY A 49 6.71 -2.67 -3.25
CA GLY A 49 5.48 -2.82 -2.47
C GLY A 49 4.95 -1.49 -1.94
N ARG A 50 5.82 -0.59 -1.44
CA ARG A 50 5.41 0.77 -1.04
C ARG A 50 4.78 1.56 -2.19
N LYS A 51 5.30 1.41 -3.42
CA LYS A 51 4.75 2.05 -4.62
C LYS A 51 3.44 1.38 -5.08
N ARG A 52 3.37 0.05 -5.04
CA ARG A 52 2.17 -0.74 -5.40
C ARG A 52 1.01 -0.49 -4.44
N LYS A 53 1.26 -0.47 -3.12
CA LYS A 53 0.26 -0.20 -2.08
C LYS A 53 -0.57 1.05 -2.39
N LYS A 54 0.07 2.16 -2.81
CA LYS A 54 -0.63 3.39 -3.21
C LYS A 54 -1.63 3.18 -4.36
N ARG A 55 -1.27 2.34 -5.35
CA ARG A 55 -2.14 1.99 -6.48
C ARG A 55 -3.25 1.02 -6.07
N ASP A 56 -2.94 0.06 -5.21
CA ASP A 56 -3.90 -0.94 -4.71
C ASP A 56 -5.02 -0.26 -3.90
N PHE A 57 -4.67 0.66 -3.00
CA PHE A 57 -5.66 1.47 -2.27
C PHE A 57 -6.51 2.32 -3.21
N ARG A 58 -5.89 2.97 -4.20
CA ARG A 58 -6.64 3.76 -5.19
C ARG A 58 -7.61 2.89 -5.97
N ARG A 59 -7.21 1.68 -6.37
CA ARG A 59 -8.10 0.72 -7.06
C ARG A 59 -9.28 0.35 -6.16
N LEU A 60 -9.03 0.02 -4.89
CA LEU A 60 -10.08 -0.29 -3.92
C LEU A 60 -11.08 0.85 -3.76
N TRP A 61 -10.60 2.09 -3.61
CA TRP A 61 -11.49 3.25 -3.51
C TRP A 61 -12.35 3.42 -4.75
N ILE A 62 -11.79 3.25 -5.94
CA ILE A 62 -12.54 3.33 -7.20
C ILE A 62 -13.61 2.23 -7.26
N THR A 63 -13.29 1.00 -6.89
CA THR A 63 -14.26 -0.10 -6.87
C THR A 63 -15.43 0.19 -5.92
N ARG A 64 -15.14 0.67 -4.70
CA ARG A 64 -16.18 1.05 -3.72
C ARG A 64 -17.09 2.15 -4.23
N ILE A 65 -16.50 3.22 -4.79
CA ILE A 65 -17.27 4.33 -5.37
C ILE A 65 -18.08 3.82 -6.57
N SER A 66 -17.50 2.97 -7.43
CA SER A 66 -18.18 2.46 -8.61
C SER A 66 -19.46 1.70 -8.27
N GLU A 67 -19.44 0.86 -7.24
CA GLU A 67 -20.65 0.15 -6.81
C GLU A 67 -21.67 1.08 -6.16
N ALA A 68 -21.23 2.05 -5.34
CA ALA A 68 -22.14 3.01 -4.72
C ALA A 68 -22.86 3.90 -5.76
N VAL A 69 -22.15 4.36 -6.79
CA VAL A 69 -22.71 5.24 -7.82
C VAL A 69 -23.61 4.46 -8.79
N ARG A 70 -23.35 3.17 -8.98
CA ARG A 70 -24.22 2.28 -9.76
C ARG A 70 -25.62 2.18 -9.14
N GLN A 71 -25.74 2.15 -7.81
CA GLN A 71 -27.03 2.19 -7.11
C GLN A 71 -27.80 3.49 -7.38
N GLU A 72 -27.07 4.58 -7.61
CA GLU A 72 -27.62 5.91 -7.95
C GLU A 72 -27.80 6.12 -9.46
N GLY A 73 -27.62 5.08 -10.29
CA GLY A 73 -27.86 5.12 -11.73
C GLY A 73 -26.77 5.80 -12.58
N ILE A 74 -25.57 6.04 -12.03
CA ILE A 74 -24.46 6.70 -12.74
C ILE A 74 -23.23 5.79 -12.82
N SER A 75 -22.36 6.02 -13.81
CA SER A 75 -21.05 5.39 -13.87
C SER A 75 -20.00 6.22 -13.14
N TYR A 76 -19.01 5.56 -12.53
CA TYR A 76 -17.88 6.24 -11.89
C TYR A 76 -17.20 7.28 -12.80
N SER A 77 -17.03 6.97 -14.10
CA SER A 77 -16.45 7.90 -15.08
C SER A 77 -17.24 9.20 -15.22
N LYS A 78 -18.57 9.11 -15.30
CA LYS A 78 -19.47 10.26 -15.37
C LYS A 78 -19.43 11.07 -14.09
N LEU A 79 -19.47 10.43 -12.92
CA LEU A 79 -19.36 11.12 -11.63
C LEU A 79 -18.07 11.96 -11.55
N ILE A 80 -16.92 11.36 -11.84
CA ILE A 80 -15.63 12.07 -11.77
C ILE A 80 -15.58 13.22 -12.78
N ALA A 81 -16.10 13.03 -13.99
CA ALA A 81 -16.17 14.10 -14.98
C ALA A 81 -17.04 15.28 -14.48
N SER A 82 -18.20 15.00 -13.91
CA SER A 82 -19.08 16.04 -13.35
C SER A 82 -18.44 16.76 -12.16
N LEU A 83 -17.80 16.04 -11.23
CA LEU A 83 -17.11 16.65 -10.09
C LEU A 83 -15.99 17.61 -10.55
N ILE A 84 -15.26 17.26 -11.61
CA ILE A 84 -14.24 18.15 -12.20
C ILE A 84 -14.89 19.38 -12.83
N LYS A 85 -15.98 19.21 -13.59
CA LYS A 85 -16.73 20.33 -14.20
C LYS A 85 -17.26 21.32 -13.16
N LYS A 86 -17.73 20.82 -12.02
CA LYS A 86 -18.19 21.63 -10.88
C LYS A 86 -17.07 22.10 -9.95
N ASN A 87 -15.81 21.84 -10.29
CA ASN A 87 -14.62 22.20 -9.50
C ASN A 87 -14.63 21.66 -8.06
N ILE A 88 -15.32 20.54 -7.82
CA ILE A 88 -15.35 19.85 -6.53
C ILE A 88 -14.10 18.96 -6.42
N ARG A 89 -13.10 19.43 -5.68
CA ARG A 89 -11.78 18.78 -5.55
C ARG A 89 -11.74 17.75 -4.40
N LEU A 90 -12.66 16.78 -4.43
CA LEU A 90 -12.68 15.70 -3.44
C LEU A 90 -11.80 14.52 -3.85
N ASP A 91 -11.00 14.04 -2.89
CA ASP A 91 -10.18 12.87 -3.08
C ASP A 91 -10.99 11.57 -3.04
N ARG A 92 -10.55 10.58 -3.81
CA ARG A 92 -11.17 9.24 -3.86
C ARG A 92 -11.12 8.51 -2.52
N LYS A 93 -10.10 8.80 -1.71
CA LYS A 93 -10.01 8.29 -0.35
C LYS A 93 -11.20 8.75 0.49
N ILE A 94 -11.49 10.06 0.46
CA ILE A 94 -12.57 10.68 1.22
C ILE A 94 -13.92 10.23 0.67
N LEU A 95 -14.10 10.22 -0.66
CA LEU A 95 -15.31 9.71 -1.29
C LEU A 95 -15.59 8.24 -0.91
N SER A 96 -14.57 7.39 -0.93
CA SER A 96 -14.73 5.99 -0.50
C SER A 96 -15.02 5.83 0.99
N ASP A 97 -14.60 6.78 1.83
CA ASP A 97 -14.86 6.76 3.26
C ASP A 97 -16.29 7.20 3.57
N LEU A 98 -16.77 8.25 2.87
CA LEU A 98 -18.16 8.70 2.93
C LEU A 98 -19.12 7.58 2.51
N VAL A 99 -18.81 6.81 1.47
CA VAL A 99 -19.62 5.64 1.07
C VAL A 99 -19.84 4.65 2.23
N LEU A 100 -18.86 4.49 3.13
CA LEU A 100 -18.95 3.53 4.23
C LEU A 100 -19.54 4.14 5.51
N ASN A 101 -19.10 5.35 5.87
CA ASN A 101 -19.42 5.95 7.17
C ASN A 101 -20.63 6.88 7.10
N ASP A 102 -20.89 7.52 5.96
CA ASP A 102 -22.02 8.44 5.78
C ASP A 102 -22.56 8.40 4.33
N PRO A 103 -23.38 7.37 4.02
CA PRO A 103 -23.98 7.23 2.70
C PRO A 103 -24.90 8.39 2.33
N GLN A 104 -25.52 9.07 3.31
CA GLN A 104 -26.46 10.16 3.05
C GLN A 104 -25.73 11.38 2.46
N THR A 105 -24.58 11.74 3.04
CA THR A 105 -23.73 12.81 2.50
C THR A 105 -23.18 12.43 1.12
N PHE A 106 -22.80 11.17 0.91
CA PHE A 106 -22.37 10.71 -0.41
C PHE A 106 -23.46 10.88 -1.48
N LYS A 107 -24.72 10.55 -1.17
CA LYS A 107 -25.86 10.73 -2.09
C LYS A 107 -26.04 12.20 -2.48
N LYS A 108 -26.00 13.12 -1.51
CA LYS A 108 -26.07 14.57 -1.79
C LYS A 108 -24.98 15.04 -2.74
N ILE A 109 -23.75 14.52 -2.60
CA ILE A 109 -22.64 14.84 -3.51
C ILE A 109 -22.91 14.29 -4.92
N VAL A 110 -23.50 13.10 -5.03
CA VAL A 110 -23.84 12.51 -6.33
C VAL A 110 -24.99 13.27 -7.01
N GLU A 111 -26.00 13.71 -6.25
CA GLU A 111 -27.07 14.57 -6.73
C GLU A 111 -26.56 15.92 -7.19
N GLU A 112 -25.68 16.56 -6.39
CA GLU A 112 -25.02 17.79 -6.80
C GLU A 112 -24.16 17.57 -8.05
N ALA A 113 -23.55 16.40 -8.24
CA ALA A 113 -22.80 16.11 -9.47
C ALA A 113 -23.68 15.74 -10.68
N LYS A 114 -24.96 15.44 -10.49
CA LYS A 114 -25.93 15.14 -11.57
C LYS A 114 -26.45 16.42 -12.23
N ASN A 115 -26.84 17.36 -11.38
CA ASN A 115 -27.23 18.71 -11.76
C ASN A 115 -26.01 19.49 -12.28
#